data_AF-A0AAD3URG9-F1
#
_entry.id   AF-A0AAD3URG9-F1
#
_cell.length_a   1.000
_cell.length_b   1.000
_cell.length_c   1.000
_cell.angle_alpha   90.00
_cell.angle_beta   90.00
_cell.angle_gamma   90.00
#
_symmetry.space_group_name_H-M   'P 1'
#
loop_
_entity.id
_entity.type
_entity.pdbx_description
1 polymer ?
#
loop_
_entity_poly.entity_id
_entity_poly.type
_entity_poly.pdbx_seq_one_letter_code
_entity_poly.pdbx_strand_id
1 'polypeptide(L)'
;MTNNQLTENSITQLLNNVRLARDNAERADNRVDHSFYYALARALEELQERRKAAMDSEPVAYTDERNLGYIDRGRETAYLWGKQNSEPADVALYRHAQQPVVPPMQHWEELCREYPDMSIGDAIIRAAWWNHCRAAMLQAGNSPVIPGAEQRIADAVDLVKKAAPAMLDDNSGPDGPLAGRAKSPAIPDGYVLVPKEPTERMIIDGFESEPDETFSKPEVWEAYQDMSGCEQAAYRARLCWAAMLAAAPQEVK
;
A
#
# COMPACT_ATOMS: atom_id res chain seq x y z
N MET A 1 -7.51 11.29 8.05
CA MET A 1 -7.55 10.05 7.23
C MET A 1 -6.96 8.92 8.05
N THR A 2 -7.73 7.90 8.39
CA THR A 2 -7.22 6.73 9.11
C THR A 2 -6.30 5.96 8.17
N ASN A 3 -5.00 5.88 8.50
CA ASN A 3 -3.98 5.12 7.78
C ASN A 3 -4.23 3.60 7.97
N ASN A 4 -5.33 3.12 7.39
CA ASN A 4 -5.78 1.75 7.56
C ASN A 4 -5.00 0.84 6.61
N GLN A 5 -3.96 0.21 7.12
CA GLN A 5 -3.08 -0.69 6.36
C GLN A 5 -3.69 -2.07 6.07
N LEU A 6 -4.85 -2.37 6.64
CA LEU A 6 -5.51 -3.67 6.44
C LEU A 6 -6.42 -3.60 5.21
N THR A 7 -6.01 -4.21 4.10
CA THR A 7 -6.85 -4.37 2.89
C THR A 7 -7.87 -5.50 3.08
N GLU A 8 -8.90 -5.56 2.23
CA GLU A 8 -9.89 -6.66 2.26
C GLU A 8 -9.24 -8.04 2.01
N ASN A 9 -8.23 -8.07 1.13
CA ASN A 9 -7.45 -9.28 0.86
C ASN A 9 -6.60 -9.68 2.07
N SER A 10 -5.96 -8.73 2.76
CA SER A 10 -5.22 -9.03 3.99
C SER A 10 -6.13 -9.61 5.09
N ILE A 11 -7.34 -9.09 5.24
CA ILE A 11 -8.33 -9.63 6.20
C ILE A 11 -8.77 -11.05 5.79
N THR A 12 -9.01 -11.28 4.51
CA THR A 12 -9.42 -12.59 4.00
C THR A 12 -8.32 -13.64 4.20
N GLN A 13 -7.06 -13.27 3.94
CA GLN A 13 -5.90 -14.13 4.20
C GLN A 13 -5.74 -14.42 5.71
N LEU A 14 -5.85 -13.39 6.56
CA LEU A 14 -5.82 -13.56 8.01
C LEU A 14 -6.91 -14.52 8.50
N LEU A 15 -8.14 -14.37 8.01
CA LEU A 15 -9.26 -15.22 8.38
C LEU A 15 -9.02 -16.68 7.98
N ASN A 16 -8.51 -16.92 6.76
CA ASN A 16 -8.17 -18.27 6.30
C ASN A 16 -7.06 -18.91 7.14
N ASN A 17 -6.02 -18.15 7.49
CA ASN A 17 -4.93 -18.63 8.34
C ASN A 17 -5.41 -18.98 9.75
N VAL A 18 -6.29 -18.17 10.34
CA VAL A 18 -6.87 -18.42 11.67
C VAL A 18 -7.75 -19.67 11.65
N ARG A 19 -8.54 -19.88 10.59
CA ARG A 19 -9.34 -21.10 10.40
C ARG A 19 -8.46 -22.33 10.26
N LEU A 20 -7.40 -22.27 9.46
CA LEU A 20 -6.46 -23.38 9.29
C LEU A 20 -5.75 -23.72 10.62
N ALA A 21 -5.33 -22.72 11.38
CA ALA A 21 -4.71 -22.91 12.69
C ALA A 21 -5.67 -23.56 13.69
N ARG A 22 -6.97 -23.18 13.66
CA ARG A 22 -8.02 -23.85 14.43
C ARG A 22 -8.13 -25.32 14.05
N ASP A 23 -8.32 -25.62 12.77
CA ASP A 23 -8.54 -27.00 12.30
C ASP A 23 -7.34 -27.91 12.62
N ASN A 24 -6.12 -27.37 12.57
CA ASN A 24 -4.91 -28.08 12.97
C ASN A 24 -4.84 -28.29 14.50
N ALA A 25 -5.28 -27.31 15.30
CA ALA A 25 -5.33 -27.43 16.74
C ALA A 25 -6.37 -28.48 17.19
N GLU A 26 -7.53 -28.54 16.53
CA GLU A 26 -8.57 -29.54 16.78
C GLU A 26 -8.12 -30.97 16.46
N ARG A 27 -7.41 -31.18 15.34
CA ARG A 27 -6.88 -32.51 14.97
C ARG A 27 -5.80 -33.02 15.92
N ALA A 28 -5.10 -32.13 16.61
CA ALA A 28 -3.96 -32.50 17.46
C ALA A 28 -4.36 -33.00 18.86
N ASP A 29 -5.66 -33.02 19.21
CA ASP A 29 -6.18 -33.37 20.56
C ASP A 29 -5.41 -32.70 21.71
N ASN A 30 -4.95 -31.48 21.45
CA ASN A 30 -4.27 -30.69 22.46
C ASN A 30 -5.36 -30.04 23.29
N ARG A 31 -5.34 -30.22 24.62
CA ARG A 31 -6.19 -29.54 25.62
C ARG A 31 -6.01 -28.01 25.66
N VAL A 32 -5.76 -27.38 24.52
CA VAL A 32 -5.65 -25.94 24.32
C VAL A 32 -7.06 -25.41 24.19
N ASP A 33 -7.37 -24.39 24.97
CA ASP A 33 -8.65 -23.69 24.84
C ASP A 33 -8.79 -23.10 23.43
N HIS A 34 -9.65 -23.73 22.61
CA HIS A 34 -9.91 -23.29 21.23
C HIS A 34 -10.74 -22.00 21.18
N SER A 35 -11.26 -21.52 22.32
CA SER A 35 -12.06 -20.30 22.42
C SER A 35 -11.36 -19.09 21.81
N PHE A 36 -10.02 -19.04 21.89
CA PHE A 36 -9.21 -17.97 21.31
C PHE A 36 -9.34 -17.91 19.78
N TYR A 37 -9.18 -19.05 19.09
CA TYR A 37 -9.29 -19.09 17.62
C TYR A 37 -10.71 -18.79 17.15
N TYR A 38 -11.72 -19.26 17.88
CA TYR A 38 -13.12 -18.95 17.60
C TYR A 38 -13.43 -17.47 17.81
N ALA A 39 -12.96 -16.86 18.90
CA ALA A 39 -13.15 -15.43 19.17
C ALA A 39 -12.45 -14.57 18.11
N LEU A 40 -11.23 -14.96 17.71
CA LEU A 40 -10.47 -14.25 16.69
C LEU A 40 -11.11 -14.36 15.30
N ALA A 41 -11.57 -15.55 14.91
CA ALA A 41 -12.29 -15.73 13.64
C ALA A 41 -13.57 -14.91 13.59
N ARG A 42 -14.37 -14.93 14.68
CA ARG A 42 -15.61 -14.14 14.79
C ARG A 42 -15.34 -12.64 14.74
N ALA A 43 -14.29 -12.15 15.40
CA ALA A 43 -13.92 -10.73 15.35
C ALA A 43 -13.49 -10.28 13.95
N LEU A 44 -12.76 -11.14 13.22
CA LEU A 44 -12.35 -10.87 11.84
C LEU A 44 -13.54 -10.90 10.87
N GLU A 45 -14.47 -11.84 11.04
CA GLU A 45 -15.73 -11.90 10.29
C GLU A 45 -16.58 -10.66 10.53
N GLU A 46 -16.73 -10.24 11.79
CA GLU A 46 -17.49 -9.04 12.13
C GLU A 46 -16.84 -7.76 11.57
N LEU A 47 -15.51 -7.67 11.59
CA LEU A 47 -14.78 -6.57 10.95
C LEU A 47 -15.01 -6.55 9.44
N GLN A 48 -15.03 -7.72 8.79
CA GLN A 48 -15.30 -7.84 7.37
C GLN A 48 -16.74 -7.41 7.04
N GLU A 49 -17.73 -7.85 7.82
CA GLU A 49 -19.12 -7.45 7.64
C GLU A 49 -19.34 -5.95 7.86
N ARG A 50 -18.70 -5.34 8.87
CA ARG A 50 -18.76 -3.88 9.07
C ARG A 50 -18.15 -3.11 7.90
N ARG A 51 -17.10 -3.65 7.27
CA ARG A 51 -16.49 -3.05 6.07
C ARG A 51 -17.42 -3.17 4.87
N LYS A 52 -18.04 -4.33 4.65
CA LYS A 52 -19.06 -4.51 3.60
C LYS A 52 -20.24 -3.56 3.81
N ALA A 53 -20.80 -3.50 5.01
CA ALA A 53 -21.88 -2.58 5.34
C ALA A 53 -21.51 -1.11 5.15
N ALA A 54 -20.25 -0.75 5.37
CA ALA A 54 -19.74 0.59 5.09
C ALA A 54 -19.52 0.85 3.59
N MET A 55 -19.18 -0.17 2.79
CA MET A 55 -19.08 -0.06 1.33
C MET A 55 -20.47 0.08 0.70
N ASP A 56 -21.43 -0.72 1.16
CA ASP A 56 -22.84 -0.71 0.69
C ASP A 56 -23.64 0.48 1.24
N SER A 57 -23.00 1.43 1.91
CA SER A 57 -23.68 2.59 2.49
C SER A 57 -24.18 3.55 1.40
N GLU A 58 -25.40 4.07 1.58
CA GLU A 58 -25.89 5.17 0.76
C GLU A 58 -24.98 6.42 0.88
N PRO A 59 -24.89 7.26 -0.17
CA PRO A 59 -24.17 8.52 -0.10
C PRO A 59 -24.65 9.39 1.07
N VAL A 60 -23.70 10.04 1.76
CA VAL A 60 -24.02 10.95 2.88
C VAL A 60 -24.38 12.36 2.40
N ALA A 61 -23.90 12.74 1.22
CA ALA A 61 -24.17 14.01 0.55
C ALA A 61 -23.83 13.90 -0.94
N TYR A 62 -24.22 14.91 -1.70
CA TYR A 62 -23.91 15.06 -3.12
C TYR A 62 -23.31 16.44 -3.37
N THR A 63 -22.53 16.55 -4.44
CA THR A 63 -21.95 17.80 -4.95
C THR A 63 -21.72 17.68 -6.45
N ASP A 64 -21.30 18.74 -7.13
CA ASP A 64 -20.95 18.70 -8.56
C ASP A 64 -19.42 18.77 -8.77
N GLU A 65 -18.97 18.38 -9.96
CA GLU A 65 -17.55 18.42 -10.32
C GLU A 65 -16.96 19.84 -10.24
N ARG A 66 -17.78 20.87 -10.46
CA ARG A 66 -17.33 22.26 -10.44
C ARG A 66 -16.95 22.70 -9.03
N ASN A 67 -17.76 22.33 -8.04
CA ASN A 67 -17.51 22.57 -6.63
C ASN A 67 -16.29 21.80 -6.14
N LEU A 68 -16.12 20.54 -6.54
CA LEU A 68 -14.90 19.78 -6.25
C LEU A 68 -13.66 20.45 -6.86
N GLY A 69 -13.77 20.91 -8.11
CA GLY A 69 -12.70 21.66 -8.77
C GLY A 69 -12.36 22.99 -8.09
N TYR A 70 -13.28 23.60 -7.35
CA TYR A 70 -12.95 24.78 -6.55
C TYR A 70 -12.15 24.41 -5.30
N ILE A 71 -12.51 23.32 -4.62
CA ILE A 71 -11.74 22.82 -3.46
C ILE A 71 -10.32 22.46 -3.87
N ASP A 72 -10.17 21.75 -4.99
CA ASP A 72 -8.86 21.36 -5.54
C ASP A 72 -7.96 22.59 -5.81
N ARG A 73 -8.56 23.71 -6.21
CA ARG A 73 -7.89 25.00 -6.43
C ARG A 73 -7.72 25.84 -5.15
N GLY A 74 -7.94 25.24 -3.97
CA GLY A 74 -7.71 25.88 -2.67
C GLY A 74 -8.88 26.67 -2.11
N ARG A 75 -10.10 26.56 -2.66
CA ARG A 75 -11.27 27.17 -2.04
C ARG A 75 -11.64 26.41 -0.76
N GLU A 76 -11.89 27.13 0.32
CA GLU A 76 -12.19 26.51 1.63
C GLU A 76 -13.62 25.95 1.73
N THR A 77 -14.51 26.32 0.81
CA THR A 77 -15.94 25.99 0.89
C THR A 77 -16.47 25.43 -0.43
N ALA A 78 -17.33 24.41 -0.35
CA ALA A 78 -18.10 23.85 -1.47
C ALA A 78 -19.57 23.69 -1.08
N TYR A 79 -20.45 23.73 -2.08
CA TYR A 79 -21.86 23.42 -1.88
C TYR A 79 -22.07 21.90 -1.81
N LEU A 80 -22.84 21.48 -0.80
CA LEU A 80 -23.27 20.11 -0.58
C LEU A 80 -24.79 20.06 -0.48
N TRP A 81 -25.40 19.00 -0.98
CA TRP A 81 -26.84 18.81 -0.89
C TRP A 81 -27.23 17.36 -0.60
N GLY A 82 -28.46 17.18 -0.13
CA GLY A 82 -29.06 15.88 0.13
C GLY A 82 -29.62 15.23 -1.13
N LYS A 83 -29.90 13.93 -1.06
CA LYS A 83 -30.43 13.08 -2.14
C LYS A 83 -31.66 13.67 -2.85
N GLN A 84 -32.53 14.38 -2.12
CA GLN A 84 -33.73 14.98 -2.73
C GLN A 84 -33.43 16.10 -3.74
N ASN A 85 -32.24 16.70 -3.66
CA ASN A 85 -31.81 17.79 -4.53
C ASN A 85 -30.69 17.33 -5.49
N SER A 86 -30.34 16.04 -5.51
CA SER A 86 -29.27 15.53 -6.37
C SER A 86 -29.77 15.21 -7.77
N GLU A 87 -28.95 15.50 -8.77
CA GLU A 87 -29.12 15.11 -10.16
C GLU A 87 -28.26 13.88 -10.49
N PRO A 88 -28.59 13.11 -11.56
CA PRO A 88 -27.82 11.94 -11.95
C PRO A 88 -26.34 12.21 -12.28
N ALA A 89 -25.99 13.45 -12.61
CA ALA A 89 -24.62 13.87 -12.92
C ALA A 89 -23.81 14.27 -11.68
N ASP A 90 -24.43 14.31 -10.51
CA ASP A 90 -23.76 14.73 -9.28
C ASP A 90 -22.83 13.66 -8.73
N VAL A 91 -21.76 14.12 -8.10
CA VAL A 91 -20.78 13.28 -7.40
C VAL A 91 -21.31 12.94 -6.02
N ALA A 92 -21.56 11.64 -5.81
CA ALA A 92 -21.92 11.08 -4.52
C ALA A 92 -20.71 11.09 -3.56
N LEU A 93 -20.91 11.65 -2.36
CA LEU A 93 -19.92 11.67 -1.30
C LEU A 93 -20.26 10.60 -0.26
N TYR A 94 -19.27 9.78 0.09
CA TYR A 94 -19.43 8.69 1.04
C TYR A 94 -18.62 8.98 2.30
N ARG A 95 -19.07 8.43 3.44
CA ARG A 95 -18.35 8.57 4.71
C ARG A 95 -16.96 7.90 4.67
N HIS A 96 -16.81 6.88 3.83
CA HIS A 96 -15.61 6.08 3.69
C HIS A 96 -15.18 6.02 2.24
N ALA A 97 -13.88 5.81 2.02
CA ALA A 97 -13.35 5.60 0.68
C ALA A 97 -13.96 4.32 0.10
N GLN A 98 -14.56 4.43 -1.08
CA GLN A 98 -15.05 3.29 -1.82
C GLN A 98 -13.88 2.54 -2.46
N GLN A 99 -13.86 1.22 -2.36
CA GLN A 99 -12.89 0.42 -3.13
C GLN A 99 -13.18 0.64 -4.62
N PRO A 100 -12.14 0.62 -5.50
CA PRO A 100 -12.36 0.64 -6.94
C PRO A 100 -13.31 -0.51 -7.31
N VAL A 101 -14.48 -0.18 -7.85
CA VAL A 101 -15.44 -1.20 -8.30
C VAL A 101 -14.80 -1.94 -9.47
N VAL A 102 -14.41 -3.19 -9.23
CA VAL A 102 -13.91 -4.07 -10.28
C VAL A 102 -15.08 -4.35 -11.23
N PRO A 103 -14.97 -4.00 -12.52
CA PRO A 103 -16.06 -4.23 -13.46
C PRO A 103 -16.40 -5.72 -13.59
N PRO A 104 -17.65 -6.07 -13.94
CA PRO A 104 -18.05 -7.46 -14.13
C PRO A 104 -17.24 -8.12 -15.25
N MET A 105 -17.10 -9.44 -15.20
CA MET A 105 -16.46 -10.19 -16.28
C MET A 105 -17.34 -10.11 -17.52
N GLN A 106 -16.72 -9.89 -18.68
CA GLN A 106 -17.44 -9.70 -19.94
C GLN A 106 -17.29 -10.92 -20.83
N HIS A 107 -18.40 -11.44 -21.34
CA HIS A 107 -18.44 -12.56 -22.27
C HIS A 107 -18.69 -12.08 -23.70
N TRP A 108 -17.97 -12.62 -24.67
CA TRP A 108 -18.12 -12.20 -26.06
C TRP A 108 -19.49 -12.60 -26.63
N GLU A 109 -20.07 -13.69 -26.14
CA GLU A 109 -21.41 -14.14 -26.51
C GLU A 109 -22.49 -13.15 -26.10
N GLU A 110 -22.32 -12.48 -24.95
CA GLU A 110 -23.25 -11.46 -24.47
C GLU A 110 -23.13 -10.18 -25.30
N LEU A 111 -21.91 -9.77 -25.65
CA LEU A 111 -21.68 -8.67 -26.57
C LEU A 111 -22.36 -8.88 -27.92
N CYS A 112 -22.27 -10.08 -28.50
CA CYS A 112 -22.93 -10.38 -29.76
C CYS A 112 -24.47 -10.33 -29.66
N ARG A 113 -25.04 -10.62 -28.48
CA ARG A 113 -26.50 -10.48 -28.25
C ARG A 113 -26.92 -9.02 -28.10
N GLU A 114 -26.11 -8.21 -27.44
CA GLU A 114 -26.38 -6.80 -27.19
C GLU A 114 -26.13 -5.94 -28.44
N TYR A 115 -25.11 -6.30 -29.22
CA TYR A 115 -24.67 -5.60 -30.42
C TYR A 115 -24.65 -6.57 -31.63
N PRO A 116 -25.81 -6.83 -32.26
CA PRO A 116 -25.93 -7.83 -33.33
C PRO A 116 -25.13 -7.48 -34.60
N ASP A 117 -24.78 -6.21 -34.79
CA ASP A 117 -23.96 -5.74 -35.92
C ASP A 117 -22.45 -5.90 -35.67
N MET A 118 -22.04 -6.28 -34.45
CA MET A 118 -20.64 -6.49 -34.09
C MET A 118 -20.14 -7.83 -34.63
N SER A 119 -18.95 -7.84 -35.24
CA SER A 119 -18.35 -9.10 -35.66
C SER A 119 -17.94 -9.94 -34.45
N ILE A 120 -18.02 -11.27 -34.59
CA ILE A 120 -17.58 -12.20 -33.53
C ILE A 120 -16.12 -11.93 -33.13
N GLY A 121 -15.28 -11.58 -34.11
CA GLY A 121 -13.87 -11.23 -33.88
C GLY A 121 -13.72 -10.02 -32.97
N ASP A 122 -14.46 -8.94 -33.24
CA ASP A 122 -14.42 -7.71 -32.43
C ASP A 122 -14.97 -7.94 -31.03
N ALA A 123 -16.02 -8.76 -30.88
CA ALA A 123 -16.58 -9.12 -29.59
C ALA A 123 -15.57 -9.88 -28.72
N ILE A 124 -14.84 -10.84 -29.30
CA ILE A 124 -13.79 -11.59 -28.60
C ILE A 124 -12.66 -10.66 -28.15
N ILE A 125 -12.17 -9.79 -29.06
CA ILE A 125 -11.10 -8.84 -28.73
C ILE A 125 -11.55 -7.92 -27.59
N ARG A 126 -12.76 -7.35 -27.67
CA ARG A 126 -13.30 -6.45 -26.65
C ARG A 126 -13.41 -7.12 -25.29
N ALA A 127 -13.97 -8.33 -25.24
CA ALA A 127 -14.10 -9.10 -24.00
C ALA A 127 -12.73 -9.45 -23.40
N ALA A 128 -11.75 -9.83 -24.23
CA ALA A 128 -10.40 -10.15 -23.78
C ALA A 128 -9.70 -8.93 -23.15
N TRP A 129 -9.73 -7.78 -23.82
CA TRP A 129 -9.17 -6.52 -23.30
C TRP A 129 -9.82 -6.10 -21.99
N TRP A 130 -11.16 -6.11 -21.94
CA TRP A 130 -11.92 -5.79 -20.74
C TRP A 130 -11.53 -6.68 -19.56
N ASN A 131 -11.48 -7.98 -19.78
CA ASN A 131 -11.14 -8.95 -18.74
C ASN A 131 -9.67 -8.87 -18.33
N HIS A 132 -8.77 -8.42 -19.21
CA HIS A 132 -7.38 -8.15 -18.87
C HIS A 132 -7.24 -6.94 -17.94
N CYS A 133 -7.94 -5.84 -18.23
CA CYS A 133 -8.01 -4.68 -17.33
C CYS A 133 -8.62 -5.06 -15.97
N ARG A 134 -9.72 -5.83 -15.98
CA ARG A 134 -10.34 -6.38 -14.78
C ARG A 134 -9.35 -7.22 -13.96
N ALA A 135 -8.57 -8.09 -14.60
CA ALA A 135 -7.56 -8.91 -13.94
C ALA A 135 -6.44 -8.06 -13.32
N ALA A 136 -5.99 -7.00 -14.01
CA ALA A 136 -5.00 -6.07 -13.47
C ALA A 136 -5.54 -5.32 -12.23
N MET A 137 -6.79 -4.88 -12.24
CA MET A 137 -7.45 -4.27 -11.09
C MET A 137 -7.54 -5.23 -9.89
N LEU A 138 -7.81 -6.52 -10.13
CA LEU A 138 -7.81 -7.56 -9.10
C LEU A 138 -6.40 -7.87 -8.57
N GLN A 139 -5.39 -7.88 -9.45
CA GLN A 139 -3.99 -8.12 -9.06
C GLN A 139 -3.41 -6.99 -8.24
N ALA A 140 -3.74 -5.72 -8.53
CA ALA A 140 -3.28 -4.57 -7.75
C ALA A 140 -3.73 -4.62 -6.27
N GLY A 141 -4.83 -5.35 -5.97
CA GLY A 141 -5.27 -5.60 -4.61
C GLY A 141 -4.53 -6.74 -3.89
N ASN A 142 -3.79 -7.59 -4.61
CA ASN A 142 -2.99 -8.67 -4.04
C ASN A 142 -1.52 -8.26 -4.00
N SER A 143 -1.01 -7.92 -2.80
CA SER A 143 0.44 -7.88 -2.61
C SER A 143 1.05 -9.24 -2.96
N PRO A 144 2.25 -9.28 -3.59
CA PRO A 144 2.87 -10.53 -3.96
C PRO A 144 3.01 -11.43 -2.74
N VAL A 145 2.62 -12.70 -2.88
CA VAL A 145 2.90 -13.73 -1.88
C VAL A 145 4.40 -13.75 -1.67
N ILE A 146 4.86 -13.31 -0.49
CA ILE A 146 6.27 -13.36 -0.14
C ILE A 146 6.62 -14.82 0.14
N PRO A 147 7.54 -15.46 -0.61
CA PRO A 147 7.96 -16.82 -0.31
C PRO A 147 8.46 -16.93 1.14
N GLY A 148 8.02 -17.97 1.85
CA GLY A 148 8.36 -18.19 3.25
C GLY A 148 7.60 -17.32 4.26
N ALA A 149 6.50 -16.66 3.86
CA ALA A 149 5.60 -15.97 4.79
C ALA A 149 5.03 -16.92 5.85
N GLU A 150 4.67 -18.14 5.47
CA GLU A 150 4.14 -19.17 6.38
C GLU A 150 5.16 -19.55 7.45
N GLN A 151 6.43 -19.78 7.06
CA GLN A 151 7.50 -20.08 8.00
C GLN A 151 7.77 -18.90 8.93
N ARG A 152 7.80 -17.67 8.40
CA ARG A 152 8.00 -16.46 9.22
C ARG A 152 6.85 -16.22 10.20
N ILE A 153 5.62 -16.55 9.82
CA ILE A 153 4.45 -16.50 10.71
C ILE A 153 4.56 -17.58 11.79
N ALA A 154 4.93 -18.81 11.42
CA ALA A 154 5.13 -19.90 12.38
C ALA A 154 6.22 -19.56 13.40
N ASP A 155 7.36 -19.03 12.94
CA ASP A 155 8.47 -18.60 13.78
C ASP A 155 8.05 -17.45 14.72
N ALA A 156 7.26 -16.49 14.22
CA ALA A 156 6.73 -15.39 15.02
C ALA A 156 5.74 -15.87 16.10
N VAL A 157 4.86 -16.80 15.77
CA VAL A 157 3.88 -17.39 16.71
C VAL A 157 4.59 -18.18 17.81
N ASP A 158 5.57 -19.00 17.47
CA ASP A 158 6.35 -19.75 18.46
C ASP A 158 7.13 -18.85 19.40
N LEU A 159 7.60 -17.72 18.89
CA LEU A 159 8.33 -16.75 19.67
C LEU A 159 7.41 -15.97 20.62
N VAL A 160 6.18 -15.66 20.20
CA VAL A 160 5.15 -15.09 21.09
C VAL A 160 4.74 -16.10 22.16
N LYS A 161 4.56 -17.38 21.82
CA LYS A 161 4.24 -18.43 22.81
C LYS A 161 5.33 -18.59 23.88
N LYS A 162 6.60 -18.47 23.49
CA LYS A 162 7.74 -18.51 24.42
C LYS A 162 7.85 -17.25 25.27
N ALA A 163 7.49 -16.09 24.73
CA ALA A 163 7.56 -14.81 25.44
C ALA A 163 6.34 -14.53 26.34
N ALA A 164 5.16 -15.08 26.01
CA ALA A 164 3.90 -14.82 26.71
C ALA A 164 3.93 -15.07 28.23
N PRO A 165 4.58 -16.13 28.77
CA PRO A 165 4.69 -16.33 30.21
C PRO A 165 5.50 -15.24 30.91
N ALA A 166 6.66 -14.88 30.33
CA ALA A 166 7.53 -13.84 30.90
C ALA A 166 6.95 -12.42 30.73
N MET A 167 6.12 -12.18 29.71
CA MET A 167 5.40 -10.92 29.52
C MET A 167 4.23 -10.72 30.49
N LEU A 168 3.71 -11.79 31.09
CA LEU A 168 2.67 -11.72 32.14
C LEU A 168 3.27 -11.53 33.53
N ASP A 169 4.51 -11.99 33.75
CA ASP A 169 5.19 -11.92 35.05
C ASP A 169 6.06 -10.65 35.24
N ASP A 170 6.57 -10.01 34.18
CA ASP A 170 7.71 -9.07 34.27
C ASP A 170 7.43 -7.61 33.87
N ASN A 171 6.20 -7.11 34.05
CA ASN A 171 5.86 -5.71 33.76
C ASN A 171 6.36 -4.70 34.83
N SER A 172 7.48 -4.98 35.51
CA SER A 172 8.02 -4.07 36.54
C SER A 172 9.55 -3.92 36.56
N GLY A 173 10.31 -4.63 35.72
CA GLY A 173 11.77 -4.60 35.72
C GLY A 173 12.41 -3.96 34.47
N PRO A 174 13.55 -3.23 34.60
CA PRO A 174 14.28 -2.67 33.46
C PRO A 174 14.91 -3.72 32.52
N ASP A 175 14.90 -5.01 32.90
CA ASP A 175 15.55 -6.11 32.16
C ASP A 175 14.55 -7.14 31.57
N GLY A 176 13.27 -6.78 31.42
CA GLY A 176 12.25 -7.70 30.89
C GLY A 176 12.54 -8.20 29.45
N PRO A 177 11.90 -9.30 28.99
CA PRO A 177 12.23 -9.98 27.73
C PRO A 177 12.09 -9.12 26.46
N LEU A 178 11.43 -7.97 26.57
CA LEU A 178 11.27 -6.99 25.51
C LEU A 178 12.33 -5.88 25.51
N ALA A 179 13.09 -5.71 26.60
CA ALA A 179 14.08 -4.66 26.78
C ALA A 179 15.25 -4.74 25.76
N GLY A 180 15.47 -5.90 25.15
CA GLY A 180 16.48 -6.08 24.10
C GLY A 180 15.96 -5.98 22.66
N ARG A 181 14.64 -6.00 22.43
CA ARG A 181 14.05 -6.23 21.09
C ARG A 181 13.58 -4.97 20.37
N ALA A 182 13.66 -3.82 21.01
CA ALA A 182 13.46 -2.51 20.41
C ALA A 182 14.75 -1.92 19.81
N LYS A 183 15.76 -2.74 19.52
CA LYS A 183 16.91 -2.29 18.74
C LYS A 183 16.55 -2.44 17.27
N SER A 184 16.37 -1.32 16.58
CA SER A 184 16.29 -1.26 15.11
C SER A 184 17.37 -2.16 14.50
N PRO A 185 17.12 -2.80 13.33
CA PRO A 185 18.12 -3.62 12.67
C PRO A 185 19.44 -2.84 12.58
N ALA A 186 20.51 -3.39 13.16
CA ALA A 186 21.83 -2.76 13.08
C ALA A 186 22.22 -2.67 11.59
N ILE A 187 22.56 -1.46 11.15
CA ILE A 187 23.04 -1.23 9.78
C ILE A 187 24.36 -1.99 9.65
N PRO A 188 24.54 -2.87 8.65
CA PRO A 188 25.80 -3.58 8.49
C PRO A 188 26.97 -2.62 8.25
N ASP A 189 28.17 -3.01 8.70
CA ASP A 189 29.38 -2.22 8.47
C ASP A 189 29.56 -1.92 6.96
N GLY A 190 29.76 -0.64 6.63
CA GLY A 190 29.89 -0.15 5.25
C GLY A 190 28.58 0.26 4.57
N TYR A 191 27.44 0.18 5.26
CA TYR A 191 26.15 0.69 4.77
C TYR A 191 25.77 1.99 5.50
N VAL A 192 25.04 2.87 4.81
CA VAL A 192 24.54 4.15 5.35
C VAL A 192 23.04 4.24 5.11
N LEU A 193 22.29 4.75 6.09
CA LEU A 193 20.86 5.02 5.90
C LEU A 193 20.65 6.26 5.03
N VAL A 194 20.01 6.06 3.88
CA VAL A 194 19.57 7.15 3.00
C VAL A 194 18.04 7.22 3.00
N PRO A 195 17.45 8.41 2.72
CA PRO A 195 16.01 8.53 2.50
C PRO A 195 15.51 7.57 1.42
N LYS A 196 14.32 7.01 1.62
CA LYS A 196 13.68 6.12 0.62
C LYS A 196 13.37 6.86 -0.69
N GLU A 197 13.05 8.15 -0.58
CA GLU A 197 12.83 9.06 -1.70
C GLU A 197 13.68 10.31 -1.48
N PRO A 198 14.42 10.81 -2.50
CA PRO A 198 15.15 12.06 -2.38
C PRO A 198 14.17 13.22 -2.21
N THR A 199 14.50 14.17 -1.34
CA THR A 199 13.73 15.41 -1.23
C THR A 199 13.90 16.24 -2.51
N GLU A 200 12.95 17.14 -2.78
CA GLU A 200 13.05 18.10 -3.89
C GLU A 200 14.39 18.84 -3.90
N ARG A 201 14.87 19.25 -2.72
CA ARG A 201 16.18 19.90 -2.59
C ARG A 201 17.35 19.00 -3.00
N MET A 202 17.31 17.70 -2.68
CA MET A 202 18.34 16.74 -3.10
C MET A 202 18.30 16.48 -4.61
N ILE A 203 17.11 16.52 -5.21
CA ILE A 203 16.94 16.43 -6.65
C ILE A 203 17.52 17.68 -7.33
N ILE A 204 17.26 18.88 -6.79
CA ILE A 204 17.80 20.13 -7.29
C ILE A 204 19.34 20.16 -7.16
N ASP A 205 19.85 19.82 -5.98
CA ASP A 205 21.30 19.78 -5.68
C ASP A 205 22.05 18.64 -6.43
N GLY A 206 21.32 17.79 -7.16
CA GLY A 206 21.88 16.67 -7.90
C GLY A 206 21.56 16.66 -9.39
N PHE A 207 20.30 16.43 -9.73
CA PHE A 207 19.81 16.29 -11.10
C PHE A 207 19.72 17.62 -11.85
N GLU A 208 19.42 18.72 -11.14
CA GLU A 208 19.40 20.07 -11.72
C GLU A 208 20.73 20.81 -11.53
N SER A 209 21.69 20.22 -10.81
CA SER A 209 23.04 20.75 -10.61
C SER A 209 23.96 20.35 -11.78
N GLU A 210 23.60 20.81 -12.97
CA GLU A 210 24.51 20.79 -14.11
C GLU A 210 25.69 21.73 -13.83
N PRO A 211 26.95 21.27 -13.96
CA PRO A 211 28.08 22.18 -13.94
C PRO A 211 27.86 23.31 -14.94
N ASP A 212 28.17 24.53 -14.53
CA ASP A 212 28.01 25.74 -15.35
C ASP A 212 29.36 26.42 -15.52
N GLU A 213 29.65 26.92 -16.72
CA GLU A 213 30.91 27.58 -17.08
C GLU A 213 31.28 28.73 -16.11
N THR A 214 30.28 29.44 -15.60
CA THR A 214 30.45 30.63 -14.77
C THR A 214 30.58 30.28 -13.28
N PHE A 215 29.84 29.27 -12.82
CA PHE A 215 29.71 28.94 -11.41
C PHE A 215 30.51 27.71 -10.96
N SER A 216 31.01 26.91 -11.89
CA SER A 216 31.81 25.72 -11.61
C SER A 216 33.30 25.98 -11.77
N LYS A 217 34.11 25.11 -11.17
CA LYS A 217 35.55 25.12 -11.45
C LYS A 217 35.78 24.76 -12.92
N PRO A 218 36.69 25.46 -13.64
CA PRO A 218 36.93 25.22 -15.06
C PRO A 218 37.17 23.74 -15.39
N GLU A 219 37.91 23.03 -14.54
CA GLU A 219 38.25 21.62 -14.76
C GLU A 219 37.04 20.68 -14.64
N VAL A 220 36.03 21.05 -13.82
CA VAL A 220 34.79 20.27 -13.64
C VAL A 220 33.85 20.52 -14.82
N TRP A 221 33.78 21.76 -15.31
CA TRP A 221 33.01 22.12 -16.50
C TRP A 221 33.57 21.45 -17.76
N GLU A 222 34.88 21.56 -17.98
CA GLU A 222 35.55 20.94 -19.14
C GLU A 222 35.38 19.41 -19.13
N ALA A 223 35.62 18.76 -17.99
CA ALA A 223 35.43 17.31 -17.88
C ALA A 223 33.97 16.88 -18.09
N TYR A 224 32.99 17.72 -17.72
CA TYR A 224 31.57 17.43 -17.92
C TYR A 224 31.14 17.59 -19.39
N GLN A 225 31.73 18.55 -20.12
CA GLN A 225 31.48 18.73 -21.55
C GLN A 225 32.02 17.58 -22.39
N ASP A 226 33.14 16.98 -21.97
CA ASP A 226 33.73 15.83 -22.65
C ASP A 226 32.98 14.51 -22.39
N MET A 227 32.05 14.48 -21.42
CA MET A 227 31.22 13.31 -21.13
C MET A 227 30.11 13.11 -22.18
N SER A 228 29.83 11.86 -22.53
CA SER A 228 28.62 11.52 -23.26
C SER A 228 27.36 11.83 -22.45
N GLY A 229 26.20 11.95 -23.09
CA GLY A 229 24.94 12.21 -22.39
C GLY A 229 24.59 11.18 -21.31
N CYS A 230 24.99 9.91 -21.49
CA CYS A 230 24.83 8.87 -20.47
C CYS A 230 25.75 9.09 -19.26
N GLU A 231 26.99 9.53 -19.51
CA GLU A 231 27.96 9.85 -18.46
C GLU A 231 27.57 11.11 -17.69
N GLN A 232 27.04 12.12 -18.38
CA GLN A 232 26.46 13.32 -17.76
C GLN A 232 25.25 13.00 -16.88
N ALA A 233 24.35 12.12 -17.32
CA ALA A 233 23.23 11.65 -16.52
C ALA A 233 23.70 10.87 -15.28
N ALA A 234 24.68 9.98 -15.44
CA ALA A 234 25.29 9.24 -14.33
C ALA A 234 26.01 10.18 -13.34
N TYR A 235 26.68 11.22 -13.83
CA TYR A 235 27.33 12.23 -13.00
C TYR A 235 26.31 12.99 -12.12
N ARG A 236 25.22 13.48 -12.71
CA ARG A 236 24.14 14.18 -11.98
C ARG A 236 23.43 13.27 -10.97
N ALA A 237 23.21 12.00 -11.31
CA ALA A 237 22.67 11.02 -10.38
C ALA A 237 23.60 10.78 -9.17
N ARG A 238 24.93 10.78 -9.37
CA ARG A 238 25.91 10.69 -8.28
C ARG A 238 25.88 11.91 -7.36
N LEU A 239 25.62 13.11 -7.88
CA LEU A 239 25.45 14.30 -7.06
C LEU A 239 24.20 14.22 -6.18
N CYS A 240 23.08 13.75 -6.73
CA CYS A 240 21.87 13.48 -5.95
C CYS A 240 22.13 12.45 -4.84
N TRP A 241 22.82 11.36 -5.17
CA TRP A 241 23.22 10.34 -4.20
C TRP A 241 24.16 10.89 -3.11
N ALA A 242 25.11 11.74 -3.47
CA ALA A 242 26.00 12.40 -2.51
C ALA A 242 25.23 13.32 -1.56
N ALA A 243 24.24 14.07 -2.06
CA ALA A 243 23.35 14.89 -1.23
C ALA A 243 22.52 14.03 -0.26
N MET A 244 22.02 12.88 -0.72
CA MET A 244 21.30 11.91 0.13
C MET A 244 22.19 11.35 1.25
N LEU A 245 23.45 11.01 0.95
CA LEU A 245 24.43 10.55 1.94
C LEU A 245 24.81 11.64 2.95
N ALA A 246 24.96 12.89 2.51
CA ALA A 246 25.28 14.01 3.39
C ALA A 246 24.15 14.32 4.38
N ALA A 247 22.90 14.11 3.97
CA ALA A 247 21.71 14.29 4.81
C ALA A 247 21.36 13.07 5.66
N ALA A 248 22.10 11.96 5.51
CA ALA A 248 21.90 10.76 6.31
C ALA A 248 22.07 11.08 7.81
N PRO A 249 21.20 10.57 8.69
CA PRO A 249 21.40 10.67 10.13
C PRO A 249 22.75 10.03 10.49
N GLN A 250 23.67 10.85 10.98
CA GLN A 250 24.96 10.34 11.44
C GLN A 250 24.75 9.57 12.74
N GLU A 251 25.34 8.39 12.83
CA GLU A 251 25.33 7.62 14.08
C GLU A 251 25.98 8.45 15.18
N VAL A 252 25.22 8.75 16.23
CA VAL A 252 25.77 9.34 17.45
C VAL A 252 26.60 8.24 18.12
N LYS A 253 27.92 8.32 17.93
CA LYS A 253 28.89 7.46 18.63
C LYS A 253 28.92 7.76 20.12
#